data_AF-A0A6L6CZE9-F1
#
_entry.id   AF-A0A6L6CZE9-F1
#
_cell.length_a   1.000
_cell.length_b   1.000
_cell.length_c   1.000
_cell.angle_alpha   90.00
_cell.angle_beta   90.00
_cell.angle_gamma   90.00
#
_symmetry.space_group_name_H-M   'P 1'
#
loop_
_entity.id
_entity.type
_entity.pdbx_description
1 polymer ?
#
loop_
_entity_poly.entity_id
_entity_poly.type
_entity_poly.pdbx_seq_one_letter_code
_entity_poly.pdbx_strand_id
1 'polypeptide(L)' 'TGGVAVMAVLAGSASYIAAPAAVRIALPQASPGLYVTASLGITFPFNLTVGIPLYIAMAQALT' A
#
# COMPACT_ATOMS: atom_id res chain seq x y z
N THR A 1 20.14 2.67 -8.29
CA THR A 1 19.42 1.61 -7.54
C THR A 1 18.69 2.09 -6.28
N GLY A 2 19.35 2.45 -5.17
CA GLY A 2 18.67 2.68 -3.87
C GLY A 2 17.63 3.82 -3.84
N GLY A 3 17.97 5.00 -4.37
CA GLY A 3 17.03 6.13 -4.45
C GLY A 3 15.81 5.86 -5.34
N VAL A 4 16.00 5.15 -6.45
CA VAL A 4 14.91 4.72 -7.35
C VAL A 4 13.99 3.73 -6.64
N ALA A 5 14.54 2.79 -5.88
CA ALA A 5 13.73 1.86 -5.09
C ALA A 5 12.90 2.60 -4.03
N VAL A 6 13.50 3.54 -3.28
CA VAL A 6 12.75 4.35 -2.30
C VAL A 6 11.65 5.17 -2.97
N MET A 7 11.96 5.83 -4.09
CA MET A 7 10.95 6.59 -4.85
C MET A 7 9.83 5.68 -5.36
N ALA A 8 10.15 4.50 -5.89
CA ALA A 8 9.17 3.52 -6.36
C ALA A 8 8.28 3.00 -5.22
N VAL A 9 8.85 2.72 -4.04
CA VAL A 9 8.10 2.33 -2.84
C VAL A 9 7.16 3.45 -2.39
N LEU A 10 7.63 4.69 -2.33
CA LEU A 10 6.80 5.83 -1.94
C LEU A 10 5.67 6.07 -2.96
N ALA A 11 5.96 5.98 -4.25
CA ALA A 11 4.99 6.15 -5.31
C ALA A 11 3.96 4.99 -5.38
N GLY A 12 4.38 3.76 -5.09
CA GLY A 12 3.54 2.56 -5.14
C GLY A 12 2.79 2.25 -3.84
N SER A 13 3.06 2.97 -2.75
CA SER A 13 2.43 2.72 -1.46
C SER A 13 0.94 3.09 -1.47
N ALA A 14 0.11 2.22 -0.90
CA ALA A 14 -1.31 2.48 -0.70
C ALA A 14 -1.57 3.29 0.57
N SER A 15 -2.64 4.06 0.61
CA SER A 15 -3.00 4.85 1.80
C SER A 15 -3.69 3.97 2.86
N TYR A 16 -2.94 3.51 3.86
CA TYR A 16 -3.49 2.59 4.86
C TYR A 16 -4.35 3.25 5.94
N ILE A 17 -4.23 4.58 6.07
CA ILE A 17 -4.92 5.39 7.08
C ILE A 17 -6.01 6.23 6.44
N ALA A 18 -5.71 6.95 5.35
CA ALA A 18 -6.70 7.84 4.76
C ALA A 18 -7.78 7.08 3.99
N ALA A 19 -7.47 5.93 3.37
CA ALA A 19 -8.47 5.12 2.68
C ALA A 19 -9.59 4.61 3.62
N PRO A 20 -9.31 3.95 4.77
CA PRO A 20 -10.39 3.53 5.67
C PRO A 20 -11.14 4.72 6.29
N ALA A 21 -10.47 5.85 6.53
CA ALA A 21 -11.14 7.08 6.98
C ALA A 21 -12.11 7.63 5.92
N ALA A 22 -11.70 7.66 4.65
CA ALA A 22 -12.53 8.09 3.53
C ALA A 22 -13.73 7.17 3.33
N VAL A 23 -13.54 5.84 3.40
CA VAL A 23 -14.64 4.86 3.32
C VAL A 23 -15.65 5.08 4.44
N ARG A 24 -15.20 5.31 5.67
CA ARG A 24 -16.09 5.58 6.81
C ARG A 24 -16.97 6.82 6.59
N ILE A 25 -16.42 7.87 5.99
CA ILE A 25 -17.14 9.12 5.72
C ILE A 25 -18.11 8.95 4.54
N ALA A 26 -17.65 8.32 3.45
CA ALA A 26 -18.42 8.17 2.22
C ALA A 26 -19.49 7.06 2.29
N LEU A 27 -19.25 6.02 3.10
CA LEU A 27 -20.10 4.83 3.24
C LEU A 27 -20.30 4.47 4.72
N PRO A 28 -21.11 5.24 5.48
CA PRO A 28 -21.29 5.03 6.92
C PRO A 28 -21.89 3.67 7.30
N GLN A 29 -22.60 3.03 6.36
CA GLN A 29 -23.22 1.72 6.54
C GLN A 29 -22.24 0.56 6.29
N ALA A 30 -21.04 0.83 5.76
CA ALA A 30 -20.05 -0.20 5.52
C ALA A 30 -19.43 -0.69 6.83
N SER A 31 -19.21 -2.01 6.94
CA SER A 31 -18.60 -2.60 8.13
C SER A 31 -17.14 -2.16 8.29
N PRO A 32 -16.76 -1.57 9.45
CA PRO A 32 -15.38 -1.22 9.75
C PRO A 32 -14.41 -2.38 9.66
N GLY A 33 -14.84 -3.57 10.08
CA GLY A 33 -14.03 -4.77 10.00
C GLY A 33 -13.55 -5.06 8.57
N LEU A 34 -14.40 -4.82 7.56
CA LEU A 34 -14.04 -5.10 6.17
C LEU A 34 -12.98 -4.13 5.64
N TYR A 35 -13.24 -2.82 5.70
CA TYR A 35 -12.33 -1.85 5.08
C TYR A 35 -11.03 -1.68 5.87
N VAL A 36 -11.06 -1.85 7.20
CA VAL A 36 -9.83 -1.85 8.03
C VAL A 36 -9.00 -3.09 7.76
N THR A 37 -9.62 -4.29 7.70
CA THR A 37 -8.90 -5.53 7.41
C THR A 37 -8.36 -5.55 5.98
N ALA A 38 -9.12 -5.06 5.00
CA ALA A 38 -8.63 -4.94 3.64
C ALA A 38 -7.40 -4.02 3.58
N SER A 39 -7.44 -2.86 4.24
CA SER A 39 -6.34 -1.89 4.26
C SER A 39 -5.09 -2.41 5.00
N LEU A 40 -5.25 -2.80 6.27
CA LEU A 40 -4.14 -3.14 7.17
C LEU A 40 -3.79 -4.64 7.18
N GLY A 41 -4.79 -5.50 7.03
CA GLY A 41 -4.62 -6.95 7.06
C GLY A 41 -4.22 -7.56 5.71
N ILE A 42 -4.53 -6.88 4.60
CA ILE A 42 -4.25 -7.39 3.25
C ILE A 42 -3.30 -6.45 2.49
N THR A 43 -3.72 -5.22 2.20
CA THR A 43 -2.95 -4.33 1.32
C THR A 43 -1.60 -3.95 1.89
N PHE A 44 -1.53 -3.59 3.18
CA PHE A 44 -0.26 -3.27 3.85
C PHE A 44 0.76 -4.42 3.79
N PRO A 45 0.45 -5.64 4.29
CA PRO A 45 1.41 -6.73 4.23
C PRO A 45 1.73 -7.15 2.79
N PHE A 46 0.78 -7.09 1.85
CA PHE A 46 1.07 -7.34 0.44
C PHE A 46 2.12 -6.36 -0.11
N ASN A 47 1.96 -5.06 0.14
CA ASN A 47 2.92 -4.05 -0.33
C ASN A 47 4.29 -4.24 0.32
N LEU A 48 4.34 -4.67 1.59
CA LEU A 48 5.61 -4.89 2.28
C LEU A 48 6.32 -6.17 1.79
N THR A 49 5.58 -7.27 1.64
CA THR A 49 6.14 -8.60 1.34
C THR A 49 6.38 -8.84 -0.14
N VAL A 50 5.56 -8.23 -1.02
CA VAL A 50 5.64 -8.41 -2.47
C VAL A 50 6.04 -7.11 -3.16
N GLY A 51 5.39 -5.99 -2.80
CA GLY A 51 5.62 -4.69 -3.44
C GLY A 51 7.07 -4.22 -3.31
N ILE A 52 7.60 -4.10 -2.09
CA ILE A 52 8.98 -3.62 -1.86
C ILE A 52 10.03 -4.47 -2.59
N PRO A 53 10.06 -5.82 -2.45
CA PRO A 53 11.02 -6.64 -3.19
C PRO A 53 10.91 -6.46 -4.71
N LEU A 54 9.68 -6.37 -5.24
CA LEU A 54 9.45 -6.15 -6.67
C LEU A 54 9.99 -4.80 -7.13
N TYR A 55 9.76 -3.73 -6.37
CA TYR A 55 10.27 -2.40 -6.68
C TYR A 55 11.80 -2.35 -6.64
N ILE A 56 12.43 -3.05 -5.70
CA ILE A 56 13.90 -3.18 -5.66
C ILE A 56 14.41 -3.92 -6.90
N ALA A 57 13.79 -5.05 -7.27
CA ALA A 57 14.16 -5.81 -8.45
C ALA A 57 14.01 -4.99 -9.74
N MET A 58 12.91 -4.24 -9.88
CA MET A 58 12.69 -3.32 -10.99
C MET A 58 13.73 -2.19 -11.01
N ALA A 59 14.03 -1.59 -9.85
CA ALA A 59 15.04 -0.54 -9.76
C ALA A 59 16.45 -1.05 -10.13
N GLN A 60 16.77 -2.32 -9.82
CA GLN A 60 18.01 -2.96 -10.26
C GLN A 60 18.01 -3.27 -11.76
N ALA A 61 16.88 -3.66 -12.34
CA ALA A 61 16.78 -3.94 -13.77
C ALA A 61 16.86 -2.69 -14.65
N LEU A 62 16.45 -1.53 -14.12
CA LEU A 62 16.35 -0.27 -14.86
C LEU A 62 17.52 0.69 -14.64
N THR A 63 18.45 0.40 -13.72
CA THR A 63 19.65 1.23 -13.44
C THR A 63 20.90 0.38 -13.38
#